data_AF-A0A6V7INU1-F1
#
_entry.id   AF-A0A6V7INU1-F1
#
_cell.length_a   1.000
_cell.length_b   1.000
_cell.length_c   1.000
_cell.angle_alpha   90.00
_cell.angle_beta   90.00
_cell.angle_gamma   90.00
#
_symmetry.space_group_name_H-M   'P 1'
#
loop_
_entity.id
_entity.type
_entity.pdbx_description
1 polymer ?
#
loop_
_entity_poly.entity_id
_entity_poly.type
_entity_poly.pdbx_seq_one_letter_code
_entity_poly.pdbx_strand_id
1 'polypeptide(L)' 'CSCVVVLGQQGPVFVLEPPSTLVFSNTTGSQLSCSAHGSPTPHVTWITSPDQRPVTAVPGL' A
#
# COMPACT_ATOMS: atom_id res chain seq x y z
N CYS A 1 29.12 -10.78 15.62
CA CYS A 1 27.91 -10.37 14.88
C CYS A 1 26.73 -11.04 15.56
N SER A 2 25.92 -10.31 16.33
CA SER A 2 24.82 -10.89 17.10
C SER A 2 23.51 -10.68 16.33
N CYS A 3 22.96 -11.74 15.73
CA CYS A 3 21.59 -11.72 15.22
C CYS A 3 20.63 -11.85 16.40
N VAL A 4 20.00 -10.74 16.79
CA VAL A 4 18.94 -10.75 17.79
C VAL A 4 17.66 -11.19 17.09
N VAL A 5 17.21 -12.42 17.32
CA VAL A 5 15.88 -12.86 16.89
C VAL A 5 14.88 -12.28 17.88
N VAL A 6 14.26 -11.16 17.51
CA VAL A 6 13.19 -10.56 18.31
C VAL A 6 11.95 -11.45 18.13
N LEU A 7 11.63 -12.25 19.16
CA LEU A 7 10.44 -13.09 19.24
C LEU A 7 9.21 -12.20 19.13
N GLY A 8 8.64 -12.12 17.92
CA GLY A 8 7.51 -11.25 17.60
C GLY A 8 7.71 -10.36 16.37
N GLN A 9 8.85 -10.40 15.67
CA GLN A 9 8.99 -9.64 14.41
C GLN A 9 8.42 -10.44 13.24
N GLN A 10 7.29 -9.97 12.72
CA GLN A 10 6.75 -10.43 11.46
C GLN A 10 6.94 -9.32 10.43
N GLY A 11 7.58 -9.64 9.31
CA GLY A 11 7.68 -8.72 8.18
C GLY A 11 6.28 -8.30 7.70
N PRO A 12 6.16 -7.15 7.02
CA PRO A 12 4.89 -6.72 6.46
C PRO A 12 4.37 -7.73 5.45
N VAL A 13 3.14 -8.17 5.64
CA VAL A 13 2.39 -9.02 4.72
C VAL A 13 1.15 -8.27 4.30
N PHE A 14 0.88 -8.21 2.99
CA PHE A 14 -0.37 -7.65 2.48
C PHE A 14 -1.54 -8.56 2.88
N VAL A 15 -2.48 -7.98 3.62
CA VAL A 15 -3.74 -8.64 3.98
C VAL A 15 -4.79 -8.36 2.93
N LEU A 16 -4.76 -7.16 2.36
CA LEU A 16 -5.63 -6.74 1.27
C LEU A 16 -4.78 -6.07 0.19
N GLU A 17 -4.70 -6.72 -0.97
CA GLU A 17 -4.03 -6.17 -2.14
C GLU A 17 -5.06 -5.49 -3.06
N PRO A 18 -4.76 -4.30 -3.61
CA PRO A 18 -5.60 -3.68 -4.62
C PRO A 18 -5.60 -4.50 -5.93
N PRO A 19 -6.66 -4.39 -6.74
CA PRO A 19 -6.69 -5.02 -8.06
C PRO A 19 -5.61 -4.43 -8.99
N SER A 20 -5.09 -5.26 -9.90
CA SER A 20 -4.04 -4.86 -10.86
C SER A 20 -4.52 -3.82 -11.88
N THR A 21 -5.82 -3.79 -12.16
CA THR A 21 -6.47 -2.81 -13.02
C THR A 21 -7.78 -2.41 -12.38
N LEU A 22 -8.04 -1.11 -12.32
CA LEU A 22 -9.28 -0.55 -11.81
C LEU A 22 -9.85 0.38 -12.86
N VAL A 23 -11.06 0.05 -13.34
CA VAL A 23 -11.80 0.84 -14.33
C VAL A 23 -12.90 1.59 -13.59
N PHE A 24 -12.89 2.92 -13.69
CA PHE A 24 -13.85 3.79 -13.04
C PHE A 24 -14.48 4.73 -14.06
N SER A 25 -15.71 5.15 -13.78
CA SER A 25 -16.37 6.21 -14.53
C SER A 25 -16.04 7.56 -13.89
N ASN A 26 -15.74 8.58 -14.69
CA ASN A 26 -15.41 9.93 -14.21
C ASN A 26 -16.49 10.52 -13.28
N THR A 27 -17.74 10.08 -13.39
CA THR A 27 -18.85 10.58 -12.57
C THR A 27 -18.99 9.87 -11.23
N THR A 28 -18.58 8.60 -11.11
CA THR A 28 -18.76 7.79 -9.90
C THR A 28 -17.48 7.71 -9.07
N GLY A 29 -16.32 7.91 -9.71
CA GLY A 29 -15.03 7.72 -9.07
C GLY A 29 -14.80 6.26 -8.68
N SER A 30 -13.73 6.01 -7.93
CA SER A 30 -13.42 4.70 -7.36
C SER A 30 -12.46 4.79 -6.19
N GLN A 31 -12.44 3.73 -5.38
CA GLN A 31 -11.59 3.63 -4.21
C GLN A 31 -10.71 2.38 -4.30
N LEU A 32 -9.42 2.55 -4.02
CA LEU A 32 -8.48 1.45 -3.84
C LEU A 32 -8.26 1.21 -2.35
N SER A 33 -8.40 -0.04 -1.93
CA SER A 33 -8.15 -0.47 -0.56
C SER A 33 -6.87 -1.31 -0.52
N CYS A 34 -5.92 -0.93 0.33
CA CYS A 34 -4.69 -1.68 0.58
C CYS A 34 -4.49 -1.76 2.09
N SER A 35 -4.18 -2.96 2.60
CA SER A 35 -3.87 -3.16 4.01
C SER A 35 -2.73 -4.16 4.17
N ALA A 36 -1.85 -3.88 5.13
CA ALA A 36 -0.74 -4.74 5.48
C ALA A 36 -0.71 -4.97 6.99
N HIS A 37 -0.27 -6.16 7.38
CA HIS A 37 -0.09 -6.55 8.77
C HIS A 37 1.36 -6.97 8.99
N GLY A 38 1.87 -6.72 10.18
CA GLY A 38 3.26 -6.99 10.55
C GLY A 38 3.49 -6.56 11.98
N SER A 39 4.62 -6.97 12.53
CA SER A 39 5.03 -6.58 13.86
C SER A 39 6.49 -6.13 13.80
N PRO A 40 6.78 -4.85 14.10
CA PRO A 40 5.84 -3.77 14.45
C PRO A 40 4.87 -3.42 13.29
N THR A 41 3.72 -2.83 13.61
CA THR A 41 2.66 -2.49 12.64
C THR A 41 3.23 -1.69 11.45
N PRO A 42 3.04 -2.17 10.20
CA PRO A 42 3.62 -1.51 9.04
C PRO A 42 2.84 -0.24 8.68
N HIS A 43 3.54 0.73 8.09
CA HIS A 43 2.94 1.93 7.55
C HIS A 43 2.69 1.76 6.04
N VAL A 44 1.44 1.92 5.60
CA VAL A 44 1.05 1.75 4.19
C VAL A 44 0.98 3.12 3.51
N THR A 45 1.70 3.28 2.40
CA THR A 45 1.68 4.51 1.58
C THR A 45 1.41 4.19 0.12
N TRP A 46 0.70 5.09 -0.55
CA TRP A 46 0.45 5.02 -1.98
C TRP A 46 1.48 5.86 -2.73
N ILE A 47 2.06 5.27 -3.78
CA ILE A 47 3.03 5.94 -4.65
C ILE A 47 2.59 5.84 -6.11
N THR A 48 2.82 6.90 -6.87
CA THR A 48 2.64 6.91 -8.32
C THR A 48 3.87 6.31 -8.99
N SER A 49 3.69 5.37 -9.92
CA SER A 49 4.75 4.94 -10.84
C SER A 49 4.69 5.81 -12.11
N PRO A 50 5.80 6.30 -12.68
CA PRO A 50 7.20 5.97 -12.38
C PRO A 50 7.89 6.88 -11.34
N ASP A 51 7.32 8.05 -11.01
CA ASP A 51 7.98 9.08 -10.22
C ASP A 51 8.20 8.74 -8.73
N GLN A 52 7.63 7.63 -8.25
CA GLN A 52 7.59 7.21 -6.84
C GLN A 52 7.11 8.31 -5.88
N ARG A 53 6.26 9.22 -6.36
CA ARG A 53 5.73 10.32 -5.56
C ARG A 53 4.51 9.88 -4.76
N PRO A 54 4.29 10.42 -3.56
CA PRO A 54 3.07 10.16 -2.81
C PRO A 54 1.85 10.64 -3.63
N VAL A 55 0.83 9.78 -3.71
CA VAL A 55 -0.40 10.10 -4.43
C VAL A 55 -1.14 11.20 -3.68
N THR A 56 -1.20 12.41 -4.24
CA THR A 56 -1.96 13.56 -3.68
C THR A 56 -3.29 13.76 -4.39
N ALA A 57 -3.27 13.73 -5.72
CA ALA A 57 -4.43 13.68 -6.59
C ALA A 57 -3.99 13.01 -7.89
N VAL A 58 -4.79 12.08 -8.42
CA VAL A 58 -4.51 11.46 -9.72
C VAL A 58 -4.83 12.52 -10.79
N PRO A 59 -3.84 13.03 -11.55
CA PRO A 59 -4.10 14.04 -12.56
C PRO A 59 -4.97 13.46 -13.68
N GLY A 60 -6.10 14.10 -13.98
CA GLY A 60 -7.00 13.68 -15.07
C GLY A 60 -8.34 13.09 -14.64
N LEU A 61 -8.73 13.25 -13.37
CA LEU A 61 -10.13 13.17 -12.92
C LEU A 61 -10.77 14.57 -12.89
#